data_AF-A0AAU3EUJ7-F1
#
_entry.id   AF-A0AAU3EUJ7-F1
#
_cell.length_a   1.000
_cell.length_b   1.000
_cell.length_c   1.000
_cell.angle_alpha   90.00
_cell.angle_beta   90.00
_cell.angle_gamma   90.00
#
_symmetry.space_group_name_H-M   'P 1'
#
loop_
_entity.id
_entity.type
_entity.pdbx_description
1 polymer ?
#
loop_
_entity_poly.entity_id
_entity_poly.type
_entity_poly.pdbx_seq_one_letter_code
_entity_poly.pdbx_strand_id
1 'polypeptide(L)'
;MTSYPRKRPVRCTETPRGPEQSEGLQQIRDALPPAPAARTVAPAPRPAAGDEVPDELLALVTYHCRHINAYLARAQSLGTLHQACKNEWQRLVLYALTDALAHNHLLVGTITAYLQRQDLDPALLRRYVQSPDPDRYITRQAVDHLDGLTDATREQPVEPTWTHVGRSIARGAN
;
A
#
# COMPACT_ATOMS: atom_id res chain seq x y z
N MET A 1 -46.87 -30.08 17.07
CA MET A 1 -45.51 -29.82 17.61
C MET A 1 -44.53 -29.83 16.45
N THR A 2 -44.03 -28.68 16.03
CA THR A 2 -42.86 -28.56 15.14
C THR A 2 -42.22 -27.20 15.40
N SER A 3 -41.18 -27.21 16.24
CA SER A 3 -40.38 -26.05 16.61
C SER A 3 -39.28 -25.85 15.56
N TYR A 4 -39.30 -24.73 14.84
CA TYR A 4 -38.18 -24.32 14.00
C TYR A 4 -37.17 -23.54 14.86
N PRO A 5 -35.87 -23.90 14.87
CA PRO A 5 -34.87 -23.12 15.58
C PRO A 5 -34.59 -21.83 14.81
N ARG A 6 -34.96 -20.68 15.39
CA ARG A 6 -34.55 -19.35 14.88
C ARG A 6 -33.01 -19.25 14.92
N LYS A 7 -32.41 -19.00 13.76
CA LYS A 7 -30.99 -18.68 13.58
C LYS A 7 -30.59 -17.57 14.58
N ARG A 8 -29.59 -17.86 15.43
CA ARG A 8 -28.95 -16.86 16.28
C ARG A 8 -28.33 -15.78 15.38
N PRO A 9 -28.49 -14.48 15.67
CA PRO A 9 -27.70 -13.47 14.99
C PRO A 9 -26.24 -13.73 15.32
N VAL A 10 -25.42 -13.86 14.28
CA VAL A 10 -23.96 -13.86 14.38
C VAL A 10 -23.61 -12.56 15.10
N ARG A 11 -23.08 -12.66 16.32
CA ARG A 11 -22.41 -11.52 16.96
C ARG A 11 -21.26 -11.18 16.04
N CYS A 12 -21.42 -10.09 15.28
CA CYS A 12 -20.30 -9.40 14.69
C CYS A 12 -19.41 -9.02 15.88
N THR A 13 -18.33 -9.76 16.08
CA THR A 13 -17.31 -9.39 17.05
C THR A 13 -16.76 -8.07 16.58
N GLU A 14 -17.22 -6.98 17.20
CA GLU A 14 -16.58 -5.68 17.10
C GLU A 14 -15.11 -5.89 17.45
N THR A 15 -14.24 -5.80 16.45
CA THR A 15 -12.81 -5.76 16.66
C THR A 15 -12.55 -4.61 17.63
N PRO A 16 -11.91 -4.83 18.79
CA PRO A 16 -11.68 -3.76 19.75
C PRO A 16 -10.89 -2.66 19.05
N ARG A 17 -11.54 -1.51 18.78
CA ARG A 17 -10.85 -0.29 18.38
C ARG A 17 -10.09 0.17 19.62
N GLY A 18 -8.77 -0.02 19.62
CA GLY A 18 -7.89 0.58 20.62
C GLY A 18 -8.18 2.09 20.71
N PRO A 19 -8.31 2.67 21.92
CA PRO A 19 -8.63 4.09 22.05
C PRO A 19 -7.44 4.99 21.66
N GLU A 20 -7.73 6.17 21.11
CA GLU A 20 -6.90 7.40 21.04
C GLU A 20 -5.69 7.49 20.09
N GLN A 21 -5.19 6.42 19.47
CA GLN A 21 -4.06 6.55 18.50
C GLN A 21 -4.49 7.07 17.12
N SER A 22 -5.78 6.99 16.77
CA SER A 22 -6.26 7.32 15.42
C SER A 22 -6.10 8.79 15.06
N GLU A 23 -6.32 9.70 16.00
CA GLU A 23 -6.15 11.15 15.76
C GLU A 23 -4.67 11.52 15.61
N GLY A 24 -3.79 10.97 16.45
CA GLY A 24 -2.35 11.18 16.34
C GLY A 24 -1.78 10.63 15.02
N LEU A 25 -2.23 9.45 14.59
CA LEU A 25 -1.86 8.89 13.28
C LEU A 25 -2.40 9.75 12.14
N GLN A 26 -3.60 10.33 12.28
CA GLN A 26 -4.15 11.26 11.30
C GLN A 26 -3.29 12.52 11.17
N GLN A 27 -2.90 13.13 12.29
CA GLN A 27 -2.01 14.30 12.30
C GLN A 27 -0.67 14.00 11.62
N ILE A 28 -0.09 12.83 11.87
CA ILE A 28 1.15 12.40 11.21
C ILE A 28 0.93 12.29 9.70
N ARG A 29 -0.15 11.65 9.26
CA ARG A 29 -0.46 11.52 7.83
C ARG A 29 -0.63 12.87 7.18
N ASP A 30 -1.37 13.79 7.80
CA ASP A 30 -1.67 15.12 7.29
C ASP A 30 -0.40 15.98 7.18
N ALA A 31 0.54 15.82 8.11
CA ALA A 31 1.84 16.50 8.11
C ALA A 31 2.82 16.01 7.04
N LEU A 32 2.58 14.87 6.38
CA LEU A 32 3.43 14.42 5.28
C LEU A 32 3.32 15.41 4.11
N PRO A 33 4.45 15.91 3.58
CA PRO A 33 4.41 16.80 2.43
C PRO A 33 3.87 16.05 1.20
N PRO A 34 3.20 16.75 0.26
CA PRO A 34 2.81 16.15 -1.00
C PRO A 34 4.05 15.63 -1.75
N ALA A 35 3.86 14.56 -2.52
CA ALA A 35 4.91 14.00 -3.34
C ALA A 35 5.41 15.06 -4.34
N PRO A 36 6.73 15.35 -4.38
CA PRO A 36 7.25 16.22 -5.42
C PRO A 36 6.96 15.59 -6.78
N ALA A 37 6.27 16.33 -7.66
CA ALA A 37 5.74 15.85 -8.93
C ALA A 37 4.67 14.75 -8.80
N ALA A 38 3.69 14.96 -7.90
CA ALA A 38 2.42 14.24 -7.92
C ALA A 38 1.88 14.08 -9.35
N ARG A 39 1.39 12.88 -9.66
CA ARG A 39 0.87 12.54 -10.98
C ARG A 39 -0.61 12.22 -10.91
N THR A 40 -1.39 12.84 -11.78
CA THR A 40 -2.74 12.36 -12.08
C THR A 40 -2.66 11.20 -13.06
N VAL A 41 -3.30 10.09 -12.74
CA VAL A 41 -3.42 8.94 -13.63
C VAL A 41 -4.69 9.11 -14.46
N ALA A 42 -4.55 9.02 -15.79
CA ALA A 42 -5.69 9.08 -16.68
C ALA A 42 -6.61 7.85 -16.47
N PRO A 43 -7.94 8.02 -16.52
CA PRO A 43 -8.87 6.90 -16.46
C PRO A 43 -8.59 5.88 -17.58
N ALA A 44 -8.63 4.60 -17.24
CA ALA A 44 -8.58 3.50 -18.22
C ALA A 44 -9.97 2.88 -18.39
N PRO A 45 -10.27 2.24 -19.54
CA PRO A 45 -11.50 1.49 -19.71
C PRO A 45 -11.64 0.47 -18.59
N ARG A 46 -12.77 0.48 -17.87
CA ARG A 46 -13.03 -0.50 -16.82
C ARG A 46 -13.02 -1.90 -17.43
N PRO A 47 -12.25 -2.85 -16.89
CA PRO A 47 -12.33 -4.24 -17.33
C PRO A 47 -13.77 -4.74 -17.13
N ALA A 48 -14.23 -5.62 -18.01
CA ALA A 48 -15.59 -6.18 -17.98
C ALA A 48 -15.85 -7.16 -16.81
N ALA A 49 -14.89 -7.32 -15.90
CA ALA A 49 -14.95 -8.28 -14.79
C ALA A 49 -15.71 -7.69 -13.59
N GLY A 50 -16.45 -8.55 -12.87
CA GLY A 50 -17.34 -8.19 -11.77
C GLY A 50 -16.63 -7.62 -10.53
N ASP A 51 -17.36 -7.53 -9.41
CA ASP A 51 -16.93 -6.93 -8.13
C ASP A 51 -15.74 -7.63 -7.43
N GLU A 52 -14.98 -8.47 -8.13
CA GLU A 52 -13.84 -9.23 -7.61
C GLU A 52 -12.56 -8.41 -7.61
N VAL A 53 -11.70 -8.65 -6.61
CA VAL A 53 -10.39 -7.99 -6.51
C VAL A 53 -9.41 -8.66 -7.48
N PRO A 54 -8.74 -7.92 -8.38
CA PRO A 54 -7.75 -8.50 -9.28
C PRO A 54 -6.61 -9.21 -8.55
N ASP A 55 -6.20 -10.38 -9.04
CA ASP A 55 -5.13 -11.19 -8.46
C ASP A 55 -3.80 -10.42 -8.38
N GLU A 56 -3.54 -9.52 -9.34
CA GLU A 56 -2.35 -8.67 -9.35
C GLU A 56 -2.33 -7.71 -8.16
N LEU A 57 -3.49 -7.21 -7.69
CA LEU A 57 -3.56 -6.38 -6.49
C LEU A 57 -3.31 -7.20 -5.22
N LEU A 58 -3.78 -8.45 -5.17
CA LEU A 58 -3.51 -9.36 -4.06
C LEU A 58 -2.02 -9.72 -3.99
N ALA A 59 -1.40 -9.99 -5.14
CA ALA A 59 0.02 -10.25 -5.27
C ALA A 59 0.85 -9.01 -4.88
N LEU A 60 0.42 -7.81 -5.29
CA LEU A 60 1.03 -6.53 -4.90
C LEU A 60 1.06 -6.36 -3.37
N VAL A 61 -0.09 -6.53 -2.70
CA VAL A 61 -0.20 -6.44 -1.25
C VAL A 61 0.73 -7.46 -0.59
N THR A 62 0.68 -8.72 -1.04
CA THR A 62 1.51 -9.80 -0.51
C THR A 62 3.01 -9.49 -0.63
N TYR A 63 3.44 -9.02 -1.80
CA TYR A 63 4.83 -8.69 -2.09
C TYR A 63 5.35 -7.60 -1.15
N HIS A 64 4.61 -6.49 -1.00
CA HIS A 64 5.04 -5.37 -0.16
C HIS A 64 4.95 -5.70 1.32
N CYS A 65 3.89 -6.38 1.78
CA CYS A 65 3.78 -6.82 3.18
C CYS A 65 4.94 -7.74 3.58
N ARG A 66 5.36 -8.65 2.71
CA ARG A 66 6.52 -9.52 2.96
C ARG A 66 7.80 -8.71 3.18
N HIS A 67 8.07 -7.71 2.33
CA HIS A 67 9.27 -6.87 2.47
C HIS A 67 9.21 -5.97 3.70
N ILE A 68 8.07 -5.33 3.95
CA ILE A 68 7.85 -4.50 5.14
C ILE A 68 8.12 -5.32 6.40
N ASN A 69 7.52 -6.50 6.51
CA ASN A 69 7.70 -7.37 7.66
C ASN A 69 9.15 -7.84 7.82
N ALA A 70 9.85 -8.13 6.72
CA ALA A 70 11.27 -8.49 6.76
C ALA A 70 12.15 -7.34 7.31
N TYR A 71 11.91 -6.10 6.87
CA TYR A 71 12.63 -4.94 7.37
C TYR A 71 12.30 -4.61 8.83
N LEU A 72 11.03 -4.74 9.24
CA LEU A 72 10.63 -4.56 10.64
C LEU A 72 11.25 -5.62 11.54
N ALA A 73 11.26 -6.89 11.11
CA ALA A 73 11.94 -7.97 11.84
C ALA A 73 13.45 -7.71 11.97
N ARG A 74 14.09 -7.22 10.89
CA ARG A 74 15.50 -6.80 10.92
C ARG A 74 15.72 -5.70 11.95
N ALA A 75 14.91 -4.64 11.94
CA ALA A 75 15.02 -3.54 12.90
C ALA A 75 14.94 -4.02 14.36
N GLN A 76 14.02 -4.96 14.65
CA GLN A 76 13.89 -5.57 15.97
C GLN A 76 15.14 -6.37 16.37
N SER A 77 15.68 -7.19 15.44
CA SER A 77 16.87 -8.03 15.72
C SER A 77 18.15 -7.21 15.96
N LEU A 78 18.27 -6.00 15.41
CA LEU A 78 19.48 -5.20 15.56
C LEU A 78 19.74 -4.81 17.04
N GLY A 79 18.68 -4.73 17.84
CA GLY A 79 18.77 -4.47 19.28
C GLY A 79 19.44 -5.59 20.08
N THR A 80 19.57 -6.80 19.53
CA THR A 80 20.36 -7.88 20.15
C THR A 80 21.78 -7.94 19.59
N LEU A 81 21.98 -7.58 18.32
CA LEU A 81 23.26 -7.70 17.61
C LEU A 81 24.23 -6.53 17.86
N HIS A 82 23.73 -5.32 18.08
CA HIS A 82 24.56 -4.10 18.18
C HIS A 82 24.45 -3.39 19.54
N GLN A 83 24.14 -4.11 20.61
CA GLN A 83 23.95 -3.54 21.96
C GLN A 83 25.12 -2.68 22.44
N ALA A 84 26.35 -3.09 22.10
CA ALA A 84 27.56 -2.39 22.52
C ALA A 84 27.88 -1.13 21.69
N CYS A 85 27.19 -0.87 20.57
CA CYS A 85 27.47 0.28 19.70
C CYS A 85 26.18 1.01 19.32
N LYS A 86 25.77 1.94 20.18
CA LYS A 86 24.54 2.73 20.02
C LYS A 86 24.43 3.43 18.66
N ASN A 87 25.51 4.06 18.19
CA ASN A 87 25.50 4.81 16.93
C ASN A 87 25.27 3.89 15.73
N GLU A 88 25.89 2.71 15.74
CA GLU A 88 25.72 1.72 14.68
C GLU A 88 24.32 1.11 14.71
N TRP A 89 23.81 0.80 15.90
CA TRP A 89 22.43 0.36 16.07
C TRP A 89 21.43 1.41 15.53
N GLN A 90 21.59 2.69 15.89
CA GLN A 90 20.74 3.77 15.41
C GLN A 90 20.74 3.86 13.88
N ARG A 91 21.93 3.83 13.26
CA ARG A 91 22.09 3.90 11.82
C ARG A 91 21.36 2.76 11.11
N LEU A 92 21.58 1.52 11.56
CA LEU A 92 21.02 0.33 10.92
C LEU A 92 19.51 0.18 11.15
N VAL A 93 19.03 0.54 12.34
CA VAL A 93 17.58 0.54 12.63
C VAL A 93 16.88 1.57 11.76
N LEU A 94 17.42 2.79 11.66
CA LEU A 94 16.81 3.81 10.81
C LEU A 94 16.79 3.41 9.34
N TYR A 95 17.85 2.78 8.81
CA TYR A 95 17.83 2.25 7.43
C TYR A 95 16.70 1.24 7.20
N ALA A 96 16.55 0.25 8.09
CA ALA A 96 15.50 -0.75 7.95
C ALA A 96 14.10 -0.12 8.06
N LEU A 97 13.89 0.83 8.99
CA LEU A 97 12.61 1.52 9.13
C LEU A 97 12.30 2.42 7.92
N THR A 98 13.29 3.08 7.32
CA THR A 98 13.10 3.87 6.11
C THR A 98 12.80 3.01 4.89
N ASP A 99 13.41 1.82 4.78
CA ASP A 99 13.10 0.87 3.70
C ASP A 99 11.66 0.34 3.83
N ALA A 100 11.24 -0.01 5.06
CA ALA A 100 9.86 -0.40 5.35
C ALA A 100 8.87 0.72 5.00
N LEU A 101 9.20 1.97 5.35
CA LEU A 101 8.39 3.13 5.02
C LEU A 101 8.28 3.33 3.49
N ALA A 102 9.38 3.19 2.76
CA ALA A 102 9.39 3.31 1.30
C ALA A 102 8.50 2.25 0.63
N HIS A 103 8.56 0.99 1.09
CA HIS A 103 7.66 -0.05 0.59
C HIS A 103 6.19 0.22 0.89
N ASN A 104 5.89 0.80 2.07
CA ASN A 104 4.53 1.19 2.44
C ASN A 104 4.01 2.33 1.55
N HIS A 105 4.80 3.39 1.37
CA HIS A 105 4.45 4.50 0.47
C HIS A 105 4.22 4.03 -0.96
N LEU A 106 5.07 3.15 -1.48
CA LEU A 106 4.91 2.63 -2.84
C LEU A 106 3.65 1.76 -2.97
N LEU A 107 3.35 0.92 -1.98
CA LEU A 107 2.13 0.11 -1.95
C LEU A 107 0.87 0.99 -1.95
N VAL A 108 0.78 1.93 -1.00
CA VAL A 108 -0.36 2.86 -0.89
C VAL A 108 -0.49 3.68 -2.17
N GLY A 109 0.63 4.21 -2.69
CA GLY A 109 0.67 4.97 -3.93
C GLY A 109 0.17 4.18 -5.13
N THR A 110 0.61 2.94 -5.30
CA THR A 110 0.21 2.07 -6.43
C THR A 110 -1.29 1.76 -6.38
N ILE A 111 -1.83 1.44 -5.19
CA ILE A 111 -3.27 1.19 -5.00
C ILE A 111 -4.08 2.47 -5.24
N THR A 112 -3.61 3.61 -4.72
CA THR A 112 -4.29 4.90 -4.91
C THR A 112 -4.33 5.28 -6.40
N ALA A 113 -3.21 5.11 -7.11
CA ALA A 113 -3.11 5.29 -8.56
C ALA A 113 -4.05 4.35 -9.32
N TYR A 114 -4.18 3.09 -8.89
CA TYR A 114 -5.11 2.13 -9.48
C TYR A 114 -6.56 2.60 -9.31
N LEU A 115 -6.97 2.99 -8.11
CA LEU A 115 -8.32 3.47 -7.83
C LEU A 115 -8.65 4.74 -8.62
N GLN A 116 -7.67 5.66 -8.76
CA GLN A 116 -7.82 6.84 -9.61
C GLN A 116 -7.99 6.44 -11.09
N ARG A 117 -7.22 5.46 -11.59
CA ARG A 117 -7.35 4.92 -12.95
C ARG A 117 -8.70 4.27 -13.21
N GLN A 118 -9.35 3.71 -12.19
CA GLN A 118 -10.71 3.15 -12.27
C GLN A 118 -11.83 4.20 -12.16
N ASP A 119 -11.46 5.48 -12.14
CA ASP A 119 -12.37 6.61 -12.01
C ASP A 119 -13.18 6.56 -10.70
N LEU A 120 -12.51 6.20 -9.59
CA LEU A 120 -13.10 6.29 -8.26
C LEU A 120 -13.35 7.76 -7.90
N ASP A 121 -14.52 8.03 -7.32
CA ASP A 121 -14.86 9.37 -6.83
C ASP A 121 -13.75 9.96 -5.93
N PRO A 122 -13.29 11.20 -6.18
CA PRO A 122 -12.21 11.81 -5.41
C PRO A 122 -12.48 11.95 -3.91
N ALA A 123 -13.74 12.11 -3.48
CA ALA A 123 -14.07 12.17 -2.05
C ALA A 123 -13.99 10.79 -1.41
N LEU A 124 -14.39 9.73 -2.11
CA LEU A 124 -14.17 8.35 -1.67
C LEU A 124 -12.68 8.01 -1.63
N LEU A 125 -11.89 8.42 -2.62
CA LEU A 125 -10.45 8.20 -2.63
C LEU A 125 -9.78 8.81 -1.39
N ARG A 126 -10.07 10.09 -1.08
CA ARG A 126 -9.61 10.78 0.15
C ARG A 126 -9.98 10.03 1.42
N ARG A 127 -11.20 9.50 1.48
CA ARG A 127 -11.69 8.71 2.62
C ARG A 127 -10.93 7.39 2.76
N TYR A 128 -10.64 6.70 1.66
CA TYR A 128 -9.93 5.42 1.67
C TYR A 128 -8.47 5.57 2.09
N VAL A 129 -7.77 6.59 1.59
CA VAL A 129 -6.38 6.87 2.00
C VAL A 129 -6.29 7.61 3.33
N GLN A 130 -7.42 8.02 3.91
CA GLN A 130 -7.49 8.84 5.12
C GLN A 130 -6.62 10.09 5.02
N SER A 131 -6.71 10.80 3.89
CA SER A 131 -5.94 12.01 3.63
C SER A 131 -6.76 13.00 2.79
N PRO A 132 -6.73 14.30 3.09
CA PRO A 132 -7.38 15.32 2.27
C PRO A 132 -6.75 15.46 0.87
N ASP A 133 -5.49 15.03 0.73
CA ASP A 133 -4.69 15.15 -0.48
C ASP A 133 -4.05 13.80 -0.83
N PRO A 134 -4.75 12.95 -1.61
CA PRO A 134 -4.28 11.61 -1.98
C PRO A 134 -3.07 11.65 -2.93
N ASP A 135 -2.86 12.77 -3.61
CA ASP A 135 -1.76 12.98 -4.55
C ASP A 135 -0.39 12.88 -3.87
N ARG A 136 -0.35 13.00 -2.53
CA ARG A 136 0.86 12.75 -1.72
C ARG A 136 1.41 11.34 -1.84
N TYR A 137 0.59 10.37 -2.24
CA TYR A 137 0.99 8.98 -2.43
C TYR A 137 1.22 8.64 -3.91
N ILE A 138 0.63 9.39 -4.84
CA ILE A 138 0.70 9.11 -6.28
C ILE A 138 1.99 9.70 -6.89
N THR A 139 3.11 9.06 -6.58
CA THR A 139 4.44 9.39 -7.11
C THR A 139 4.64 8.83 -8.52
N ARG A 140 5.67 9.32 -9.24
CA ARG A 140 6.09 8.69 -10.51
C ARG A 140 6.38 7.20 -10.35
N GLN A 141 7.06 6.82 -9.28
CA GLN A 141 7.41 5.43 -8.98
C GLN A 141 6.15 4.56 -8.81
N ALA A 142 5.13 5.07 -8.13
CA ALA A 142 3.84 4.38 -7.98
C ALA A 142 3.11 4.20 -9.32
N VAL A 143 3.15 5.21 -10.20
CA VAL A 143 2.57 5.11 -11.54
C VAL A 143 3.35 4.13 -12.42
N ASP A 144 4.68 4.22 -12.43
CA ASP A 144 5.55 3.29 -13.17
C ASP A 144 5.32 1.84 -12.69
N HIS A 145 5.14 1.65 -11.37
CA HIS A 145 4.82 0.37 -10.75
C HIS A 145 3.45 -0.17 -11.20
N LEU A 146 2.42 0.67 -11.20
CA LEU A 146 1.09 0.35 -11.69
C LEU A 146 1.09 0.00 -13.19
N ASP A 147 1.85 0.74 -14.00
CA ASP A 147 1.98 0.48 -15.43
C ASP A 147 2.59 -0.89 -15.68
N GLY A 148 3.60 -1.29 -14.90
CA GLY A 148 4.14 -2.64 -14.93
C GLY A 148 3.13 -3.71 -14.50
N LEU A 149 2.36 -3.42 -13.45
CA LEU A 149 1.36 -4.34 -12.90
C LEU A 149 0.19 -4.61 -13.86
N THR A 150 -0.20 -3.61 -14.65
CA THR A 150 -1.36 -3.66 -15.57
C THR A 150 -0.97 -3.78 -17.04
N ASP A 151 0.32 -3.98 -17.31
CA ASP A 151 0.92 -3.99 -18.65
C ASP A 151 0.58 -2.76 -19.52
N ALA A 152 0.36 -1.61 -18.89
CA ALA A 152 0.00 -0.35 -19.55
C ALA A 152 1.22 0.37 -20.18
N THR A 153 2.24 -0.38 -20.58
CA THR A 153 3.60 0.14 -20.82
C THR A 153 3.63 1.20 -21.93
N ARG A 154 4.22 2.37 -21.64
CA ARG A 154 4.60 3.38 -22.66
C ARG A 154 5.88 2.94 -23.35
N GLU A 155 5.97 3.14 -24.67
CA GLU A 155 7.22 2.99 -25.42
C GLU A 155 8.29 3.91 -24.82
N GLN A 156 9.20 3.35 -24.01
CA GLN A 156 10.36 4.02 -23.47
C GLN A 156 11.60 3.20 -23.83
N PRO A 157 12.73 3.86 -24.18
CA PRO A 157 13.96 3.17 -24.60
C PRO A 157 14.62 2.37 -23.47
N VAL A 158 14.38 2.75 -22.22
CA VAL A 158 14.82 2.02 -21.02
C VAL A 158 13.63 1.87 -20.09
N GLU A 159 13.32 0.63 -19.71
CA GLU A 159 12.25 0.33 -18.77
C GLU A 159 12.58 0.89 -17.36
N PRO A 160 11.68 1.67 -16.75
CA PRO A 160 11.84 2.09 -15.36
C PRO A 160 11.88 0.88 -14.41
N THR A 161 12.72 0.95 -13.37
CA THR A 161 12.86 -0.12 -12.36
C THR A 161 11.52 -0.57 -11.79
N TRP A 162 10.64 0.38 -11.47
CA TRP A 162 9.36 0.05 -10.86
C TRP A 162 8.37 -0.57 -11.85
N THR A 163 8.44 -0.23 -13.13
CA THR A 163 7.68 -0.95 -14.18
C THR A 163 8.11 -2.42 -14.25
N HIS A 164 9.42 -2.68 -14.20
CA HIS A 164 9.93 -4.05 -14.16
C HIS A 164 9.43 -4.82 -12.92
N VAL A 165 9.52 -4.22 -11.73
CA VAL A 165 9.06 -4.84 -10.47
C VAL A 165 7.55 -5.13 -10.51
N GLY A 166 6.75 -4.17 -10.96
CA GLY A 166 5.29 -4.34 -11.08
C GLY A 166 4.94 -5.50 -12.00
N ARG A 167 5.62 -5.61 -13.15
CA ARG A 167 5.42 -6.73 -14.08
C ARG A 167 5.87 -8.07 -13.48
N SER A 168 6.96 -8.09 -12.72
CA SER A 168 7.40 -9.29 -12.02
C SER A 168 6.38 -9.77 -10.98
N ILE A 169 5.69 -8.84 -10.30
CA ILE A 169 4.61 -9.18 -9.36
C ILE A 169 3.42 -9.76 -10.11
N ALA A 170 2.95 -9.10 -11.18
CA ALA A 170 1.83 -9.60 -11.98
C ALA A 170 2.09 -11.00 -12.54
N ARG A 171 3.31 -11.28 -13.02
CA ARG A 171 3.70 -12.62 -13.50
C ARG A 171 3.70 -13.69 -12.42
N GLY A 172 3.88 -13.32 -11.15
CA GLY A 172 3.83 -14.25 -10.03
C GLY A 172 2.43 -14.46 -9.45
N ALA A 173 1.42 -13.73 -9.94
CA ALA A 173 0.02 -13.90 -9.58
C ALA A 173 -0.67 -14.99 -10.40
N ASN A 174 -0.16 -15.27 -11.61
CA ASN A 174 -0.65 -16.26 -12.58
C ASN A 174 -0.04 -17.65 -12.38
#